data_AF-H6C442-F1
#
_entry.id   AF-H6C442-F1
#
_cell.length_a   1.000
_cell.length_b   1.000
_cell.length_c   1.000
_cell.angle_alpha   90.00
_cell.angle_beta   90.00
_cell.angle_gamma   90.00
#
_symmetry.space_group_name_H-M   'P 1'
#
loop_
_entity.id
_entity.type
_entity.pdbx_description
1 polymer ?
#
loop_
_entity_poly.entity_id
_entity_poly.type
_entity_poly.pdbx_seq_one_letter_code
_entity_poly.pdbx_strand_id
1 'polypeptide(L)'
;MIDNRCANPELQFDVDHMILEYSLHQAIRTHFDLLSLTTGPAPSVNWNATIRKSITDALRVLSIFDSFFRLFKSTHPSHRPGPEFAFNLDVLEFLVLVASRRCLYDRHYLADSMCEGLRRETAQHLTHRRRWLTARERQARRQGKQAASSDAKADLPWDVARDVESQIYEAWDSVQAALDPESHAPPSPSRLSRSIMPPSAGQPHPLLFDLIPRFMLISAQVAAVLGQNTNEKWMDLVGQFMLQASIESLRIRLGTAHHHPLPRLQECFAWGYLDLRDFSSLGPSSDADDPVEELGPNYGFINDLFCVGETSDADADADPSTEVAQWTQIRLKWMSEFTMPAHASVLSINCRLDRLGKKYPLDKFEEDVVSFLSGAWVHACQDEAFGKPVLVQIEEGHLRGLGVDAAEFDEFMIRVGLKKDCRPVDVEVVRQAVELNVASTGG
;
A
#
# COMPACT_ATOMS: atom_id res chain seq x y z
N MET A 1 23.48 39.45 24.17
CA MET A 1 22.10 39.76 23.74
C MET A 1 21.62 38.53 22.99
N ILE A 2 20.80 37.69 23.62
CA ILE A 2 20.21 36.52 22.96
C ILE A 2 19.06 37.06 22.13
N ASP A 3 19.16 36.93 20.82
CA ASP A 3 18.19 37.46 19.85
C ASP A 3 16.90 36.62 19.96
N ASN A 4 15.99 37.02 20.85
CA ASN A 4 14.68 36.40 21.05
C ASN A 4 13.68 36.82 19.96
N ARG A 5 14.13 36.92 18.70
CA ARG A 5 13.21 37.04 17.57
C ARG A 5 12.50 35.69 17.40
N CYS A 6 11.46 35.49 18.20
CA CYS A 6 10.48 34.46 17.93
C CYS A 6 9.95 34.69 16.52
N ALA A 7 9.91 33.62 15.71
CA ALA A 7 9.23 33.66 14.43
C ALA A 7 7.80 34.16 14.65
N ASN A 8 7.25 34.93 13.70
CA ASN A 8 5.85 35.29 13.74
C ASN A 8 5.04 33.99 13.95
N PRO A 9 4.22 33.86 15.00
CA PRO A 9 3.45 32.64 15.27
C PRO A 9 2.57 32.23 14.09
N GLU A 10 2.15 33.18 13.26
CA GLU A 10 1.41 32.91 12.03
C GLU A 10 2.26 32.16 10.98
N LEU A 11 3.55 32.48 10.87
CA LEU A 11 4.48 31.82 9.94
C LEU A 11 5.03 30.50 10.50
N GLN A 12 4.97 30.29 11.81
CA GLN A 12 5.49 29.08 12.43
C GLN A 12 4.75 27.84 11.92
N PHE A 13 3.41 27.93 11.81
CA PHE A 13 2.61 26.83 11.29
C PHE A 13 3.00 26.44 9.86
N ASP A 14 3.15 27.42 8.96
CA ASP A 14 3.51 27.16 7.56
C ASP A 14 4.89 26.51 7.44
N VAL A 15 5.87 27.00 8.21
CA VAL A 15 7.22 26.42 8.24
C VAL A 15 7.19 25.00 8.78
N ASP A 16 6.47 24.77 9.89
CA ASP A 16 6.34 23.45 10.49
C ASP A 16 5.66 22.47 9.53
N HIS A 17 4.63 22.93 8.80
CA HIS A 17 3.91 22.13 7.83
C HIS A 17 4.81 21.77 6.63
N MET A 18 5.56 22.72 6.09
CA MET A 18 6.53 22.50 5.01
C MET A 18 7.63 21.48 5.41
N ILE A 19 8.15 21.57 6.64
CA ILE A 19 9.14 20.61 7.15
C ILE A 19 8.52 19.22 7.30
N LEU A 20 7.26 19.14 7.75
CA LEU A 20 6.54 17.89 7.91
C LEU A 20 6.38 17.17 6.56
N GLU A 21 5.88 17.86 5.53
CA GLU A 21 5.71 17.29 4.19
C GLU A 21 7.04 16.89 3.55
N TYR A 22 8.08 17.72 3.70
CA TYR A 22 9.41 17.44 3.20
C TYR A 22 10.01 16.18 3.84
N SER A 23 9.95 16.07 5.17
CA SER A 23 10.50 14.91 5.88
C SER A 23 9.75 13.61 5.54
N LEU A 24 8.43 13.68 5.33
CA LEU A 24 7.62 12.56 4.84
C LEU A 24 8.05 12.14 3.43
N HIS A 25 8.15 13.08 2.49
CA HIS A 25 8.57 12.79 1.12
C HIS A 25 9.97 12.18 1.06
N GLN A 26 10.92 12.70 1.84
CA GLN A 26 12.27 12.13 1.92
C GLN A 26 12.26 10.72 2.52
N ALA A 27 11.40 10.46 3.52
CA ALA A 27 11.24 9.13 4.08
C ALA A 27 10.74 8.15 3.01
N ILE A 28 9.68 8.50 2.26
CA ILE A 28 9.12 7.67 1.19
C ILE A 28 10.18 7.35 0.13
N ARG A 29 10.83 8.39 -0.41
CA ARG A 29 11.89 8.26 -1.43
C ARG A 29 13.01 7.33 -0.96
N THR A 30 13.50 7.52 0.26
CA THR A 30 14.60 6.68 0.80
C THR A 30 14.17 5.22 0.97
N HIS A 31 12.90 4.94 1.29
CA HIS A 31 12.38 3.57 1.39
C HIS A 31 12.19 2.91 0.02
N PHE A 32 11.74 3.66 -1.00
CA PHE A 32 11.74 3.17 -2.37
C PHE A 32 13.15 2.80 -2.84
N ASP A 33 14.14 3.66 -2.60
CA ASP A 33 15.54 3.41 -2.94
C ASP A 33 16.07 2.15 -2.22
N LEU A 34 15.79 2.01 -0.92
CA LEU A 34 16.16 0.83 -0.14
C LEU A 34 15.55 -0.47 -0.71
N LEU A 35 14.25 -0.45 -1.01
CA LEU A 35 13.54 -1.64 -1.50
C LEU A 35 13.94 -2.01 -2.92
N SER A 36 14.22 -1.02 -3.77
CA SER A 36 14.72 -1.23 -5.14
C SER A 36 16.16 -1.79 -5.14
N LEU A 37 16.98 -1.41 -4.17
CA LEU A 37 18.31 -1.98 -3.99
C LEU A 37 18.27 -3.44 -3.54
N THR A 38 17.20 -3.95 -2.95
CA THR A 38 17.19 -5.32 -2.41
C THR A 38 16.66 -6.37 -3.39
N THR A 39 16.16 -5.96 -4.56
CA THR A 39 15.58 -6.87 -5.57
C THR A 39 16.53 -7.25 -6.69
N GLY A 40 17.62 -6.50 -6.90
CA GLY A 40 18.59 -6.77 -7.96
C GLY A 40 19.53 -7.95 -7.66
N PRO A 41 20.07 -8.63 -8.70
CA PRO A 41 21.11 -9.64 -8.53
C PRO A 41 22.34 -9.00 -7.88
N ALA A 42 22.80 -9.53 -6.73
CA ALA A 42 23.87 -8.95 -5.91
C ALA A 42 25.16 -8.70 -6.75
N PRO A 43 25.48 -7.46 -7.16
CA PRO A 43 26.42 -7.26 -8.26
C PRO A 43 27.76 -6.66 -7.82
N SER A 44 28.23 -6.86 -6.58
CA SER A 44 29.62 -6.47 -6.23
C SER A 44 30.10 -6.98 -4.86
N VAL A 45 31.43 -6.94 -4.68
CA VAL A 45 32.15 -7.18 -3.40
C VAL A 45 31.72 -6.21 -2.27
N ASN A 46 31.03 -5.09 -2.59
CA ASN A 46 30.62 -4.08 -1.61
C ASN A 46 29.11 -4.02 -1.34
N TRP A 47 28.33 -4.97 -1.87
CA TRP A 47 26.86 -4.99 -1.75
C TRP A 47 26.35 -4.86 -0.32
N ASN A 48 26.94 -5.62 0.60
CA ASN A 48 26.54 -5.62 2.01
C ASN A 48 26.84 -4.29 2.73
N ALA A 49 27.85 -3.53 2.29
CA ALA A 49 28.11 -2.22 2.88
C ALA A 49 27.11 -1.18 2.34
N THR A 50 26.82 -1.22 1.04
CA THR A 50 25.81 -0.36 0.42
C THR A 50 24.43 -0.56 1.03
N ILE A 51 23.96 -1.81 1.13
CA ILE A 51 22.67 -2.12 1.76
C ILE A 51 22.63 -1.63 3.21
N ARG A 52 23.67 -1.91 4.02
CA ARG A 52 23.70 -1.46 5.42
C ARG A 52 23.62 0.06 5.53
N LYS A 53 24.35 0.77 4.65
CA LYS A 53 24.26 2.23 4.58
C LYS A 53 22.85 2.69 4.24
N SER A 54 22.22 2.12 3.20
CA SER A 54 20.85 2.46 2.80
C SER A 54 19.82 2.17 3.89
N ILE A 55 19.97 1.06 4.64
CA ILE A 55 19.13 0.74 5.80
C ILE A 55 19.29 1.81 6.88
N THR A 56 20.54 2.18 7.22
CA THR A 56 20.83 3.22 8.21
C THR A 56 20.25 4.58 7.78
N ASP A 57 20.38 4.94 6.51
CA ASP A 57 19.85 6.18 5.96
C ASP A 57 18.30 6.20 6.02
N ALA A 58 17.63 5.11 5.60
CA ALA A 58 16.17 4.97 5.68
C ALA A 58 15.64 5.08 7.12
N LEU A 59 16.27 4.37 8.07
CA LEU A 59 15.90 4.42 9.48
C LEU A 59 16.12 5.81 10.09
N ARG A 60 17.21 6.48 9.71
CA ARG A 60 17.50 7.84 10.17
C ARG A 60 16.42 8.82 9.71
N VAL A 61 16.06 8.79 8.42
CA VAL A 61 15.04 9.69 7.87
C VAL A 61 13.66 9.39 8.48
N LEU A 62 13.31 8.11 8.67
CA LEU A 62 12.07 7.71 9.34
C LEU A 62 12.01 8.23 10.79
N SER A 63 13.11 8.11 11.53
CA SER A 63 13.22 8.62 12.91
C SER A 63 13.09 10.14 13.00
N ILE A 64 13.67 10.87 12.04
CA ILE A 64 13.50 12.33 11.91
C ILE A 64 12.04 12.67 11.67
N PHE A 65 11.39 12.01 10.70
CA PHE A 65 9.97 12.21 10.40
C PHE A 65 9.08 11.93 11.62
N ASP A 66 9.20 10.77 12.26
CA ASP A 66 8.38 10.39 13.41
C ASP A 66 8.58 11.34 14.60
N SER A 67 9.82 11.74 14.89
CA SER A 67 10.11 12.72 15.95
C SER A 67 9.46 14.08 15.64
N PHE A 68 9.58 14.54 14.40
CA PHE A 68 9.01 15.82 13.97
C PHE A 68 7.48 15.77 13.92
N PHE A 69 6.88 14.68 13.46
CA PHE A 69 5.43 14.51 13.40
C PHE A 69 4.78 14.52 14.80
N ARG A 70 5.43 13.91 15.80
CA ARG A 70 4.98 13.99 17.20
C ARG A 70 5.05 15.42 17.73
N LEU A 71 6.15 16.12 17.46
CA LEU A 71 6.31 17.52 17.84
C LEU A 71 5.25 18.41 17.17
N PHE A 72 5.04 18.22 15.86
CA PHE A 72 4.03 18.92 15.07
C PHE A 72 2.64 18.72 15.66
N LYS A 73 2.23 17.47 15.95
CA LYS A 73 0.92 17.17 16.58
C LYS A 73 0.76 17.81 17.96
N SER A 74 1.85 17.90 18.73
CA SER A 74 1.80 18.54 20.06
C SER A 74 1.67 20.06 19.98
N THR A 75 2.25 20.67 18.94
CA THR A 75 2.24 22.12 18.71
C THR A 75 0.95 22.57 18.02
N HIS A 76 0.42 21.75 17.12
CA HIS A 76 -0.72 22.05 16.24
C HIS A 76 -1.85 21.01 16.39
N PRO A 77 -2.44 20.83 17.59
CA PRO A 77 -3.39 19.74 17.86
C PRO A 77 -4.71 19.84 17.08
N SER A 78 -5.08 21.03 16.61
CA SER A 78 -6.27 21.26 15.78
C SER A 78 -6.04 20.99 14.29
N HIS A 79 -4.80 20.76 13.87
CA HIS A 79 -4.50 20.51 12.46
C HIS A 79 -5.07 19.17 12.00
N ARG A 80 -5.78 19.19 10.88
CA ARG A 80 -6.25 17.99 10.19
C ARG A 80 -5.38 17.79 8.96
N PRO A 81 -4.70 16.63 8.82
CA PRO A 81 -3.89 16.36 7.65
C PRO A 81 -4.73 16.42 6.37
N GLY A 82 -4.18 17.03 5.32
CA GLY A 82 -4.79 17.02 3.99
C GLY A 82 -4.79 15.62 3.35
N PRO A 83 -5.57 15.41 2.27
CA PRO A 83 -5.64 14.13 1.57
C PRO A 83 -4.30 13.70 0.97
N GLU A 84 -3.50 14.66 0.47
CA GLU A 84 -2.14 14.40 -0.02
C GLU A 84 -1.22 13.85 1.08
N PHE A 85 -1.23 14.49 2.25
CA PHE A 85 -0.43 14.04 3.38
C PHE A 85 -0.85 12.64 3.84
N ALA A 86 -2.17 12.38 3.90
CA ALA A 86 -2.70 11.08 4.24
C ALA A 86 -2.27 9.99 3.24
N PHE A 87 -2.38 10.27 1.93
CA PHE A 87 -1.88 9.39 0.87
C PHE A 87 -0.39 9.07 1.05
N ASN A 88 0.44 10.09 1.22
CA ASN A 88 1.88 9.92 1.40
C ASN A 88 2.20 9.11 2.68
N LEU A 89 1.43 9.31 3.76
CA LEU A 89 1.58 8.54 4.97
C LEU A 89 1.20 7.06 4.76
N ASP A 90 0.12 6.77 4.04
CA ASP A 90 -0.30 5.42 3.67
C ASP A 90 0.80 4.70 2.85
N VAL A 91 1.41 5.42 1.88
CA VAL A 91 2.54 4.90 1.11
C VAL A 91 3.74 4.60 2.01
N LEU A 92 4.15 5.55 2.87
CA LEU A 92 5.30 5.32 3.77
C LEU A 92 5.07 4.11 4.67
N GLU A 93 3.89 4.01 5.27
CA GLU A 93 3.55 2.90 6.16
C GLU A 93 3.60 1.57 5.42
N PHE A 94 3.04 1.49 4.21
CA PHE A 94 3.15 0.30 3.36
C PHE A 94 4.60 -0.09 3.09
N LEU A 95 5.45 0.87 2.71
CA LEU A 95 6.88 0.61 2.43
C LEU A 95 7.65 0.13 3.67
N VAL A 96 7.39 0.72 4.83
CA VAL A 96 7.99 0.30 6.10
C VAL A 96 7.58 -1.14 6.44
N LEU A 97 6.31 -1.49 6.25
CA LEU A 97 5.83 -2.85 6.47
C LEU A 97 6.49 -3.85 5.51
N VAL A 98 6.61 -3.55 4.21
CA VAL A 98 7.33 -4.39 3.25
C VAL A 98 8.80 -4.56 3.63
N ALA A 99 9.50 -3.47 3.98
CA ALA A 99 10.89 -3.53 4.41
C ALA A 99 11.07 -4.35 5.71
N SER A 100 10.11 -4.28 6.63
CA SER A 100 10.10 -5.07 7.86
C SER A 100 9.95 -6.57 7.59
N ARG A 101 9.15 -6.95 6.58
CA ARG A 101 8.99 -8.36 6.15
C ARG A 101 10.25 -8.94 5.56
N ARG A 102 10.96 -8.15 4.75
CA ARG A 102 12.27 -8.51 4.20
C ARG A 102 13.37 -8.63 5.26
N CYS A 103 13.04 -8.41 6.54
CA CYS A 103 13.98 -8.46 7.66
C CYS A 103 15.18 -7.50 7.46
N LEU A 104 14.94 -6.37 6.76
CA LEU A 104 15.96 -5.34 6.55
C LEU A 104 16.21 -4.53 7.83
N TYR A 105 15.27 -4.57 8.77
CA TYR A 105 15.42 -3.98 10.08
C TYR A 105 15.71 -5.06 11.12
N ASP A 106 16.52 -4.71 12.12
CA ASP A 106 16.66 -5.55 13.29
C ASP A 106 15.28 -5.70 13.97
N ARG A 107 15.00 -6.87 14.54
CA ARG A 107 13.68 -7.23 15.09
C ARG A 107 13.19 -6.25 16.17
N HIS A 108 14.09 -5.48 16.75
CA HIS A 108 13.83 -4.50 17.79
C HIS A 108 13.25 -3.15 17.31
N TYR A 109 13.14 -2.92 15.99
CA TYR A 109 12.69 -1.61 15.48
C TYR A 109 11.17 -1.44 15.37
N LEU A 110 10.41 -2.53 15.22
CA LEU A 110 8.96 -2.44 15.33
C LEU A 110 8.61 -2.35 16.82
N ALA A 111 8.09 -1.20 17.25
CA ALA A 111 7.58 -1.05 18.60
C ALA A 111 6.50 -2.10 18.88
N ASP A 112 6.46 -2.65 20.09
CA ASP A 112 5.43 -3.65 20.46
C ASP A 112 4.00 -3.11 20.22
N SER A 113 3.80 -1.80 20.39
CA SER A 113 2.54 -1.11 20.07
C SER A 113 2.16 -1.19 18.59
N MET A 114 3.13 -1.16 17.67
CA MET A 114 2.90 -1.33 16.23
C MET A 114 2.52 -2.77 15.90
N CYS A 115 3.19 -3.75 16.52
CA CYS A 115 2.83 -5.16 16.39
C CYS A 115 1.40 -5.44 16.90
N GLU A 116 1.01 -4.88 18.03
CA GLU A 116 -0.36 -4.97 18.57
C GLU A 116 -1.38 -4.26 17.67
N GLY A 117 -1.02 -3.09 17.13
CA GLY A 117 -1.81 -2.36 16.14
C GLY A 117 -2.08 -3.22 14.90
N LEU A 118 -1.03 -3.78 14.31
CA LEU A 118 -1.14 -4.68 13.15
C LEU A 118 -2.04 -5.88 13.44
N ARG A 119 -1.89 -6.56 14.59
CA ARG A 119 -2.78 -7.67 14.95
C ARG A 119 -4.26 -7.26 15.05
N ARG A 120 -4.52 -6.07 15.60
CA ARG A 120 -5.88 -5.53 15.71
C ARG A 120 -6.44 -5.23 14.32
N GLU A 121 -5.64 -4.62 13.46
CA GLU A 121 -5.98 -4.37 12.05
C GLU A 121 -6.23 -5.68 11.29
N THR A 122 -5.39 -6.69 11.44
CA THR A 122 -5.59 -8.02 10.84
C THR A 122 -6.96 -8.59 11.24
N ALA A 123 -7.31 -8.54 12.53
CA ALA A 123 -8.59 -9.04 13.02
C ALA A 123 -9.79 -8.26 12.45
N GLN A 124 -9.66 -6.95 12.33
CA GLN A 124 -10.67 -6.09 11.69
C GLN A 124 -10.80 -6.42 10.20
N HIS A 125 -9.69 -6.51 9.48
CA HIS A 125 -9.66 -6.86 8.06
C HIS A 125 -10.31 -8.22 7.81
N LEU A 126 -10.01 -9.24 8.62
CA LEU A 126 -10.67 -10.55 8.54
C LEU A 126 -12.18 -10.45 8.75
N THR A 127 -12.61 -9.69 9.75
CA THR A 127 -14.04 -9.47 10.03
C THR A 127 -14.72 -8.81 8.84
N HIS A 128 -14.12 -7.77 8.27
CA HIS A 128 -14.65 -7.06 7.11
C HIS A 128 -14.69 -7.98 5.87
N ARG A 129 -13.65 -8.78 5.62
CA ARG A 129 -13.64 -9.73 4.49
C ARG A 129 -14.70 -10.82 4.63
N ARG A 130 -14.98 -11.31 5.84
CA ARG A 130 -16.07 -12.28 6.08
C ARG A 130 -17.45 -11.67 5.81
N ARG A 131 -17.68 -10.44 6.27
CA ARG A 131 -18.91 -9.70 5.97
C ARG A 131 -19.04 -9.46 4.46
N TRP A 132 -17.95 -9.10 3.81
CA TRP A 132 -17.89 -8.92 2.36
C TRP A 132 -18.29 -10.19 1.60
N LEU A 133 -17.71 -11.34 1.94
CA LEU A 133 -18.07 -12.63 1.33
C LEU A 133 -19.56 -12.95 1.52
N THR A 134 -20.09 -12.69 2.72
CA THR A 134 -21.52 -12.92 3.02
C THR A 134 -22.42 -12.02 2.17
N ALA A 135 -22.06 -10.75 2.00
CA ALA A 135 -22.78 -9.82 1.14
C ALA A 135 -22.71 -10.24 -0.34
N ARG A 136 -21.52 -10.63 -0.82
CA ARG A 136 -21.31 -11.11 -2.20
C ARG A 136 -22.16 -12.36 -2.49
N GLU A 137 -22.26 -13.29 -1.54
CA GLU A 137 -23.12 -14.45 -1.68
C GLU A 137 -24.62 -14.07 -1.76
N ARG A 138 -25.06 -13.09 -0.96
CA ARG A 138 -26.44 -12.57 -1.04
C ARG A 138 -26.72 -11.91 -2.37
N GLN A 139 -25.80 -11.08 -2.87
CA GLN A 139 -25.89 -10.43 -4.18
C GLN A 139 -26.07 -11.48 -5.28
N ALA A 140 -25.22 -12.51 -5.28
CA ALA A 140 -25.29 -13.60 -6.25
C ALA A 140 -26.65 -14.35 -6.20
N ARG A 141 -27.20 -14.59 -5.01
CA ARG A 141 -28.52 -15.20 -4.84
C ARG A 141 -29.67 -14.32 -5.35
N ARG A 142 -29.53 -13.00 -5.32
CA ARG A 142 -30.53 -12.06 -5.87
C ARG A 142 -30.48 -12.07 -7.40
N GLN A 143 -29.27 -11.95 -7.96
CA GLN A 143 -29.05 -11.98 -9.41
C GLN A 143 -29.54 -13.30 -10.03
N GLY A 144 -29.26 -14.44 -9.40
CA GLY A 144 -29.75 -15.75 -9.87
C GLY A 144 -31.28 -15.90 -9.87
N LYS A 145 -32.00 -15.18 -8.99
CA LYS A 145 -33.48 -15.18 -8.99
C LYS A 145 -34.08 -14.32 -10.09
N GLN A 146 -33.40 -13.23 -10.47
CA GLN A 146 -33.88 -12.31 -11.51
C GLN A 146 -33.72 -12.91 -12.91
N ALA A 147 -32.65 -13.69 -13.17
CA ALA A 147 -32.37 -14.29 -14.48
C ALA A 147 -33.42 -15.31 -14.98
N ALA A 148 -34.28 -15.85 -14.10
CA ALA A 148 -35.35 -16.78 -14.48
C ALA A 148 -36.54 -16.08 -15.19
N SER A 149 -36.55 -14.74 -15.19
CA SER A 149 -37.61 -13.91 -15.76
C SER A 149 -37.11 -13.27 -17.06
N SER A 150 -37.57 -13.80 -18.21
CA SER A 150 -37.52 -13.18 -19.55
C SER A 150 -36.20 -13.31 -20.35
N ASP A 151 -36.17 -14.28 -21.28
CA ASP A 151 -35.47 -14.22 -22.57
C ASP A 151 -33.92 -14.06 -22.63
N ALA A 152 -33.17 -14.50 -21.61
CA ALA A 152 -31.71 -14.37 -21.61
C ALA A 152 -30.97 -15.46 -22.41
N LYS A 153 -30.51 -15.09 -23.61
CA LYS A 153 -29.45 -15.80 -24.35
C LYS A 153 -28.11 -15.73 -23.60
N ALA A 154 -27.68 -16.88 -23.08
CA ALA A 154 -26.32 -17.41 -23.21
C ALA A 154 -25.10 -16.74 -22.51
N ASP A 155 -25.23 -16.01 -21.41
CA ASP A 155 -24.08 -15.72 -20.53
C ASP A 155 -24.10 -16.58 -19.25
N LEU A 156 -23.90 -17.89 -19.47
CA LEU A 156 -23.67 -18.96 -18.48
C LEU A 156 -22.29 -18.99 -17.73
N PRO A 157 -21.29 -18.07 -17.91
CA PRO A 157 -20.00 -18.22 -17.22
C PRO A 157 -19.99 -18.05 -15.69
N TRP A 158 -20.93 -17.29 -15.11
CA TRP A 158 -20.83 -16.83 -13.71
C TRP A 158 -21.16 -17.91 -12.67
N ASP A 159 -22.16 -18.75 -12.92
CA ASP A 159 -22.51 -19.83 -12.00
C ASP A 159 -21.39 -20.89 -11.95
N VAL A 160 -20.80 -21.22 -13.10
CA VAL A 160 -19.67 -22.17 -13.17
C VAL A 160 -18.46 -21.64 -12.42
N ALA A 161 -18.15 -20.35 -12.58
CA ALA A 161 -17.04 -19.71 -11.85
C ALA A 161 -17.21 -19.82 -10.34
N ARG A 162 -18.42 -19.56 -9.83
CA ARG A 162 -18.72 -19.64 -8.39
C ARG A 162 -18.63 -21.08 -7.88
N ASP A 163 -19.16 -22.05 -8.62
CA ASP A 163 -19.09 -23.45 -8.23
C ASP A 163 -17.64 -23.93 -8.15
N VAL A 164 -16.77 -23.44 -9.05
CA VAL A 164 -15.32 -23.68 -9.00
C VAL A 164 -14.67 -22.99 -7.79
N GLU A 165 -15.03 -21.73 -7.47
CA GLU A 165 -14.58 -21.03 -6.24
C GLU A 165 -14.91 -21.88 -5.00
N SER A 166 -16.17 -22.28 -4.84
CA SER A 166 -16.65 -23.07 -3.71
C SER A 166 -15.94 -24.42 -3.58
N GLN A 167 -15.79 -25.17 -4.68
CA GLN A 167 -15.07 -26.45 -4.66
C GLN A 167 -13.62 -26.31 -4.22
N ILE A 168 -12.93 -25.25 -4.67
CA ILE A 168 -11.56 -24.98 -4.24
C ILE A 168 -11.54 -24.68 -2.75
N TYR A 169 -12.40 -23.78 -2.25
CA TYR A 169 -12.42 -23.42 -0.83
C TYR A 169 -12.75 -24.62 0.07
N GLU A 170 -13.77 -25.40 -0.28
CA GLU A 170 -14.16 -26.59 0.48
C GLU A 170 -13.05 -27.65 0.55
N ALA A 171 -12.30 -27.85 -0.53
CA ALA A 171 -11.18 -28.79 -0.54
C ALA A 171 -10.08 -28.38 0.45
N TRP A 172 -9.76 -27.08 0.56
CA TRP A 172 -8.76 -26.58 1.50
C TRP A 172 -9.27 -26.54 2.94
N ASP A 173 -10.53 -26.15 3.16
CA ASP A 173 -11.13 -26.13 4.50
C ASP A 173 -11.30 -27.56 5.07
N SER A 174 -11.61 -28.55 4.23
CA SER A 174 -11.73 -29.96 4.64
C SER A 174 -10.41 -30.54 5.14
N VAL A 175 -9.29 -30.19 4.50
CA VAL A 175 -7.95 -30.61 4.94
C VAL A 175 -7.64 -30.01 6.30
N GLN A 176 -7.92 -28.71 6.47
CA GLN A 176 -7.64 -28.04 7.73
C GLN A 176 -8.46 -28.65 8.87
N ALA A 177 -9.74 -28.93 8.63
CA ALA A 177 -10.59 -29.61 9.61
C ALA A 177 -10.07 -31.00 10.00
N ALA A 178 -9.47 -31.74 9.05
CA ALA A 178 -8.84 -33.04 9.33
C ALA A 178 -7.51 -32.92 10.12
N LEU A 179 -6.86 -31.74 10.06
CA LEU A 179 -5.60 -31.44 10.74
C LEU A 179 -5.74 -30.89 12.16
N ASP A 180 -6.95 -30.51 12.56
CA ASP A 180 -7.28 -30.03 13.92
C ASP A 180 -7.90 -31.17 14.76
N PRO A 181 -7.14 -32.20 15.21
CA PRO A 181 -7.66 -33.33 15.97
C PRO A 181 -8.09 -32.95 17.40
N GLU A 182 -7.85 -31.72 17.86
CA GLU A 182 -8.26 -31.26 19.20
C GLU A 182 -9.78 -31.18 19.39
N SER A 183 -10.60 -31.39 18.34
CA SER A 183 -12.03 -31.65 18.51
C SER A 183 -12.32 -33.03 19.11
N HIS A 184 -11.46 -34.04 18.93
CA HIS A 184 -11.64 -35.39 19.50
C HIS A 184 -10.29 -36.15 19.63
N ALA A 185 -9.68 -36.06 20.82
CA ALA A 185 -8.58 -36.89 21.37
C ALA A 185 -7.11 -36.42 21.10
N PRO A 186 -6.19 -36.61 22.08
CA PRO A 186 -4.84 -36.08 22.02
C PRO A 186 -3.90 -36.97 21.18
N PRO A 187 -3.18 -36.45 20.16
CA PRO A 187 -2.20 -37.22 19.43
C PRO A 187 -0.80 -37.14 20.04
N SER A 188 -0.05 -38.24 19.93
CA SER A 188 1.32 -38.40 20.41
C SER A 188 2.34 -37.63 19.54
N PRO A 189 3.46 -37.14 20.13
CA PRO A 189 4.42 -36.30 19.41
C PRO A 189 5.41 -37.13 18.58
N SER A 190 5.07 -37.43 17.33
CA SER A 190 6.03 -37.95 16.35
C SER A 190 6.74 -36.80 15.64
N ARG A 191 7.92 -36.48 16.16
CA ARG A 191 8.94 -35.62 15.55
C ARG A 191 9.37 -36.21 14.21
N LEU A 192 9.18 -35.52 13.09
CA LEU A 192 10.02 -35.58 11.88
C LEU A 192 9.44 -34.65 10.80
N SER A 193 9.83 -33.37 10.83
CA SER A 193 9.98 -32.51 9.65
C SER A 193 10.69 -31.22 10.07
N ARG A 194 11.99 -31.17 9.78
CA ARG A 194 12.89 -30.05 10.08
C ARG A 194 13.43 -29.58 8.74
N SER A 195 12.76 -28.62 8.07
CA SER A 195 13.41 -27.84 7.00
C SER A 195 12.68 -26.57 6.53
N ILE A 196 11.80 -25.98 7.34
CA ILE A 196 11.51 -24.53 7.30
C ILE A 196 11.26 -24.21 8.76
N MET A 197 12.28 -23.72 9.49
CA MET A 197 11.98 -23.22 10.83
C MET A 197 11.08 -22.01 10.63
N PRO A 198 9.84 -21.99 11.15
CA PRO A 198 9.18 -20.72 11.34
C PRO A 198 10.13 -19.84 12.16
N PRO A 199 10.23 -18.53 11.86
CA PRO A 199 11.03 -17.62 12.66
C PRO A 199 10.67 -17.87 14.13
N SER A 200 11.71 -18.01 14.95
CA SER A 200 11.60 -18.21 16.40
C SER A 200 10.39 -17.46 16.97
N ALA A 201 9.64 -18.12 17.86
CA ALA A 201 8.36 -17.71 18.46
C ALA A 201 8.33 -16.36 19.22
N GLY A 202 9.14 -15.39 18.82
CA GLY A 202 9.38 -14.14 19.52
C GLY A 202 8.48 -13.00 19.04
N GLN A 203 8.26 -12.77 17.74
CA GLN A 203 7.54 -11.58 17.30
C GLN A 203 6.77 -11.76 15.98
N PRO A 204 5.57 -11.17 15.87
CA PRO A 204 4.75 -11.23 14.66
C PRO A 204 5.39 -10.37 13.57
N HIS A 205 5.71 -10.98 12.42
CA HIS A 205 5.99 -10.22 11.22
C HIS A 205 4.64 -9.88 10.54
N PRO A 206 4.47 -8.68 9.96
CA PRO A 206 3.26 -8.35 9.23
C PRO A 206 3.08 -9.35 8.10
N LEU A 207 1.89 -9.92 7.93
CA LEU A 207 1.56 -10.86 6.86
C LEU A 207 1.32 -10.09 5.55
N LEU A 208 1.47 -10.76 4.40
CA LEU A 208 1.06 -10.20 3.11
C LEU A 208 -0.43 -9.88 3.13
N PHE A 209 -1.23 -10.66 3.84
CA PHE A 209 -2.64 -10.36 4.03
C PHE A 209 -2.88 -8.99 4.68
N ASP A 210 -2.02 -8.58 5.61
CA ASP A 210 -2.12 -7.27 6.29
C ASP A 210 -1.80 -6.11 5.33
N LEU A 211 -1.01 -6.40 4.29
CA LEU A 211 -0.63 -5.43 3.26
C LEU A 211 -1.68 -5.27 2.16
N ILE A 212 -2.51 -6.28 1.86
CA ILE A 212 -3.49 -6.20 0.76
C ILE A 212 -4.43 -5.00 0.94
N PRO A 213 -5.11 -4.79 2.09
CA PRO A 213 -6.01 -3.65 2.27
C PRO A 213 -5.34 -2.30 2.04
N ARG A 214 -4.09 -2.16 2.48
CA ARG A 214 -3.30 -0.93 2.32
C ARG A 214 -2.93 -0.71 0.86
N PHE A 215 -2.50 -1.77 0.16
CA PHE A 215 -2.22 -1.71 -1.28
C PHE A 215 -3.46 -1.31 -2.08
N MET A 216 -4.64 -1.86 -1.73
CA MET A 216 -5.90 -1.53 -2.38
C MET A 216 -6.30 -0.07 -2.14
N LEU A 217 -6.15 0.41 -0.91
CA LEU A 217 -6.43 1.81 -0.57
C LEU A 217 -5.53 2.77 -1.36
N ILE A 218 -4.22 2.54 -1.36
CA ILE A 218 -3.26 3.35 -2.12
C ILE A 218 -3.60 3.31 -3.62
N SER A 219 -3.92 2.13 -4.15
CA SER A 219 -4.34 1.99 -5.56
C SER A 219 -5.61 2.78 -5.87
N ALA A 220 -6.58 2.80 -4.96
CA ALA A 220 -7.83 3.56 -5.10
C ALA A 220 -7.58 5.07 -5.10
N GLN A 221 -6.74 5.53 -4.18
CA GLN A 221 -6.32 6.93 -4.12
C GLN A 221 -5.60 7.34 -5.42
N VAL A 222 -4.67 6.51 -5.93
CA VAL A 222 -3.98 6.75 -7.21
C VAL A 222 -4.96 6.82 -8.38
N ALA A 223 -5.89 5.87 -8.48
CA ALA A 223 -6.89 5.84 -9.54
C ALA A 223 -7.77 7.10 -9.52
N ALA A 224 -8.22 7.53 -8.33
CA ALA A 224 -9.02 8.73 -8.15
C ALA A 224 -8.25 10.01 -8.54
N VAL A 225 -6.98 10.11 -8.14
CA VAL A 225 -6.13 11.28 -8.42
C VAL A 225 -5.77 11.38 -9.90
N LEU A 226 -5.46 10.25 -10.54
CA LEU A 226 -5.09 10.23 -11.95
C LEU A 226 -6.30 10.20 -12.90
N GLY A 227 -7.51 10.00 -12.38
CA GLY A 227 -8.72 9.80 -13.19
C GLY A 227 -8.60 8.58 -14.11
N GLN A 228 -7.83 7.57 -13.71
CA GLN A 228 -7.56 6.38 -14.53
C GLN A 228 -8.27 5.16 -13.98
N ASN A 229 -8.98 4.46 -14.86
CA ASN A 229 -9.52 3.14 -14.55
C ASN A 229 -8.41 2.12 -14.35
N THR A 230 -8.71 1.10 -13.56
CA THR A 230 -7.79 -0.02 -13.33
C THR A 230 -7.50 -0.75 -14.65
N ASN A 231 -6.22 -1.06 -14.88
CA ASN A 231 -5.77 -1.78 -16.07
C ASN A 231 -5.44 -3.24 -15.76
N GLU A 232 -5.28 -4.06 -16.81
CA GLU A 232 -4.99 -5.49 -16.68
C GLU A 232 -3.71 -5.78 -15.88
N LYS A 233 -2.67 -4.93 -16.00
CA LYS A 233 -1.41 -5.11 -15.26
C LYS A 233 -1.62 -4.98 -13.76
N TRP A 234 -2.40 -3.97 -13.34
CA TRP A 234 -2.77 -3.80 -11.94
C TRP A 234 -3.60 -4.99 -11.45
N MET A 235 -4.61 -5.43 -12.22
CA MET A 235 -5.45 -6.57 -11.86
C MET A 235 -4.61 -7.85 -11.70
N ASP A 236 -3.66 -8.11 -12.59
CA ASP A 236 -2.78 -9.27 -12.50
C ASP A 236 -1.86 -9.20 -11.26
N LEU A 237 -1.30 -8.03 -10.97
CA LEU A 237 -0.49 -7.79 -9.76
C LEU A 237 -1.30 -8.02 -8.47
N VAL A 238 -2.54 -7.52 -8.44
CA VAL A 238 -3.48 -7.73 -7.33
C VAL A 238 -3.79 -9.22 -7.14
N GLY A 239 -4.07 -9.95 -8.23
CA GLY A 239 -4.30 -11.39 -8.18
C GLY A 239 -3.08 -12.17 -7.69
N GLN A 240 -1.88 -11.77 -8.11
CA GLN A 240 -0.62 -12.31 -7.60
C GLN A 240 -0.44 -11.99 -6.10
N PHE A 241 -0.84 -10.82 -5.63
CA PHE A 241 -0.83 -10.46 -4.22
C PHE A 241 -1.68 -11.44 -3.39
N MET A 242 -2.92 -11.70 -3.83
CA MET A 242 -3.83 -12.64 -3.16
C MET A 242 -3.27 -14.07 -3.17
N LEU A 243 -2.66 -14.49 -4.27
CA LEU A 243 -1.96 -15.77 -4.37
C LEU A 243 -0.85 -15.87 -3.30
N GLN A 244 0.04 -14.88 -3.22
CA GLN A 244 1.17 -14.90 -2.30
C GLN A 244 0.72 -14.88 -0.84
N ALA A 245 -0.27 -14.03 -0.50
CA ALA A 245 -0.86 -14.00 0.84
C ALA A 245 -1.52 -15.33 1.22
N SER A 246 -2.15 -16.00 0.26
CA SER A 246 -2.75 -17.32 0.47
C SER A 246 -1.69 -18.40 0.69
N ILE A 247 -0.61 -18.42 -0.10
CA ILE A 247 0.52 -19.35 0.08
C ILE A 247 1.13 -19.16 1.48
N GLU A 248 1.39 -17.92 1.87
CA GLU A 248 1.94 -17.58 3.19
C GLU A 248 1.01 -18.07 4.31
N SER A 249 -0.27 -17.73 4.26
CA SER A 249 -1.23 -18.13 5.30
C SER A 249 -1.36 -19.65 5.41
N LEU A 250 -1.48 -20.35 4.29
CA LEU A 250 -1.62 -21.81 4.26
C LEU A 250 -0.37 -22.50 4.81
N ARG A 251 0.83 -22.00 4.49
CA ARG A 251 2.09 -22.51 5.07
C ARG A 251 2.13 -22.34 6.58
N ILE A 252 1.74 -21.17 7.09
CA ILE A 252 1.73 -20.91 8.54
C ILE A 252 0.72 -21.84 9.23
N ARG A 253 -0.49 -21.99 8.67
CA ARG A 253 -1.54 -22.89 9.18
C ARG A 253 -1.09 -24.35 9.24
N LEU A 254 -0.38 -24.84 8.23
CA LEU A 254 0.12 -26.22 8.19
C LEU A 254 1.33 -26.45 9.12
N GLY A 255 2.14 -25.41 9.35
CA GLY A 255 3.37 -25.51 10.13
C GLY A 255 3.21 -25.26 11.62
N THR A 256 2.09 -24.69 12.06
CA THR A 256 1.93 -24.21 13.44
C THR A 256 0.55 -24.51 14.00
N ALA A 257 0.50 -24.93 15.26
CA ALA A 257 -0.75 -25.03 16.03
C ALA A 257 -1.15 -23.66 16.64
N HIS A 258 -0.90 -22.56 15.92
CA HIS A 258 -1.09 -21.22 16.47
C HIS A 258 -2.57 -20.88 16.66
N HIS A 259 -2.91 -20.30 17.82
CA HIS A 259 -4.25 -19.83 18.17
C HIS A 259 -4.63 -18.46 17.55
N HIS A 260 -3.80 -17.90 16.67
CA HIS A 260 -4.13 -16.62 16.03
C HIS A 260 -5.03 -16.85 14.80
N PRO A 261 -6.05 -16.00 14.59
CA PRO A 261 -6.90 -16.10 13.43
C PRO A 261 -6.08 -15.76 12.18
N LEU A 262 -5.71 -16.78 11.41
CA LEU A 262 -5.04 -16.63 10.12
C LEU A 262 -6.09 -16.48 9.01
N PRO A 263 -5.80 -15.77 7.92
CA PRO A 263 -6.72 -15.68 6.80
C PRO A 263 -6.94 -17.04 6.12
N ARG A 264 -8.17 -17.36 5.76
CA ARG A 264 -8.52 -18.49 4.88
C ARG A 264 -8.30 -18.09 3.43
N LEU A 265 -8.24 -19.09 2.54
CA LEU A 265 -8.09 -18.87 1.11
C LEU A 265 -9.18 -17.92 0.56
N GLN A 266 -10.44 -18.16 0.94
CA GLN A 266 -11.56 -17.32 0.55
C GLN A 266 -11.47 -15.87 1.07
N GLU A 267 -10.84 -15.65 2.23
CA GLU A 267 -10.67 -14.31 2.81
C GLU A 267 -9.59 -13.52 2.07
N CYS A 268 -8.53 -14.19 1.60
CA CYS A 268 -7.52 -13.58 0.74
C CYS A 268 -8.08 -13.18 -0.62
N PHE A 269 -9.00 -13.97 -1.18
CA PHE A 269 -9.63 -13.73 -2.50
C PHE A 269 -10.99 -13.01 -2.41
N ALA A 270 -11.33 -12.44 -1.25
CA ALA A 270 -12.61 -11.76 -1.00
C ALA A 270 -12.74 -10.37 -1.67
N TRP A 271 -11.85 -10.00 -2.60
CA TRP A 271 -11.84 -8.68 -3.21
C TRP A 271 -12.55 -8.68 -4.56
N GLY A 272 -13.29 -7.61 -4.81
CA GLY A 272 -14.12 -7.45 -6.00
C GLY A 272 -15.13 -6.33 -5.80
N TYR A 273 -16.05 -6.20 -6.74
CA TYR A 273 -17.15 -5.24 -6.61
C TYR A 273 -18.28 -5.84 -5.78
N LEU A 274 -18.91 -4.99 -4.96
CA LEU A 274 -20.11 -5.30 -4.21
C LEU A 274 -21.05 -4.09 -4.24
N ASP A 275 -22.34 -4.33 -4.46
CA ASP A 275 -23.34 -3.28 -4.24
C ASP A 275 -23.40 -2.95 -2.75
N LEU A 276 -23.02 -1.74 -2.35
CA LEU A 276 -22.97 -1.33 -0.95
C LEU A 276 -24.34 -1.43 -0.27
N ARG A 277 -25.45 -1.39 -1.02
CA ARG A 277 -26.81 -1.62 -0.50
C ARG A 277 -26.96 -3.04 0.06
N ASP A 278 -26.30 -4.01 -0.57
CA ASP A 278 -26.29 -5.40 -0.08
C ASP A 278 -25.45 -5.53 1.19
N PHE A 279 -24.37 -4.75 1.30
CA PHE A 279 -23.56 -4.71 2.50
C PHE A 279 -24.33 -4.12 3.69
N SER A 280 -25.00 -2.96 3.52
CA SER A 280 -25.80 -2.32 4.56
C SER A 280 -26.95 -3.20 5.07
N SER A 281 -27.46 -4.10 4.22
CA SER A 281 -28.55 -5.03 4.58
C SER A 281 -28.15 -6.17 5.53
N LEU A 282 -26.86 -6.30 5.89
CA LEU A 282 -26.42 -7.29 6.87
C LEU A 282 -26.91 -7.01 8.29
N GLY A 283 -27.48 -5.82 8.53
CA GLY A 283 -27.89 -5.36 9.85
C GLY A 283 -26.68 -5.06 10.73
N PRO A 284 -26.84 -4.26 11.78
CA PRO A 284 -25.82 -4.17 12.81
C PRO A 284 -25.57 -5.58 13.35
N SER A 285 -24.30 -6.00 13.42
CA SER A 285 -23.98 -7.08 14.34
C SER A 285 -24.57 -6.70 15.69
N SER A 286 -25.24 -7.63 16.36
CA SER A 286 -26.06 -7.45 17.57
C SER A 286 -25.47 -6.58 18.71
N ASP A 287 -24.21 -6.16 18.62
CA ASP A 287 -23.46 -5.43 19.63
C ASP A 287 -22.95 -4.04 19.18
N ALA A 288 -23.28 -3.54 17.98
CA ALA A 288 -22.78 -2.24 17.50
C ALA A 288 -23.92 -1.28 17.10
N ASP A 289 -24.04 -0.17 17.83
CA ASP A 289 -24.84 0.99 17.45
C ASP A 289 -24.20 1.64 16.20
N ASP A 290 -24.88 1.51 15.06
CA ASP A 290 -24.59 2.08 13.73
C ASP A 290 -23.70 1.26 12.74
N PRO A 291 -24.31 0.56 11.76
CA PRO A 291 -23.60 -0.32 10.81
C PRO A 291 -22.92 0.40 9.63
N VAL A 292 -23.19 1.69 9.38
CA VAL A 292 -22.67 2.40 8.19
C VAL A 292 -21.37 3.15 8.47
N GLU A 293 -21.14 3.60 9.71
CA GLU A 293 -19.87 4.21 10.11
C GLU A 293 -18.71 3.19 10.21
N GLU A 294 -19.01 1.89 10.36
CA GLU A 294 -18.01 0.86 10.66
C GLU A 294 -17.08 0.52 9.48
N LEU A 295 -17.55 0.67 8.23
CA LEU A 295 -16.71 0.41 7.07
C LEU A 295 -15.68 1.50 6.80
N GLY A 296 -15.82 2.68 7.40
CA GLY A 296 -14.95 3.81 7.12
C GLY A 296 -15.11 4.36 5.69
N PRO A 297 -14.74 5.63 5.46
CA PRO A 297 -14.97 6.34 4.20
C PRO A 297 -14.22 5.72 3.00
N ASN A 298 -13.23 4.87 3.26
CA ASN A 298 -12.29 4.39 2.25
C ASN A 298 -12.80 3.20 1.42
N TYR A 299 -13.86 2.52 1.85
CA TYR A 299 -14.35 1.32 1.16
C TYR A 299 -15.05 1.62 -0.16
N GLY A 300 -15.66 2.80 -0.30
CA GLY A 300 -16.22 3.26 -1.57
C GLY A 300 -15.14 3.30 -2.65
N PHE A 301 -14.06 4.03 -2.39
CA PHE A 301 -12.92 4.13 -3.31
C PHE A 301 -12.34 2.76 -3.69
N ILE A 302 -12.21 1.84 -2.75
CA ILE A 302 -11.71 0.48 -3.05
C ILE A 302 -12.71 -0.31 -3.90
N ASN A 303 -14.01 -0.18 -3.63
CA ASN A 303 -15.05 -0.86 -4.40
C ASN A 303 -15.07 -0.36 -5.85
N ASP A 304 -14.86 0.95 -6.04
CA ASP A 304 -14.86 1.61 -7.34
C ASP A 304 -13.70 1.12 -8.25
N LEU A 305 -12.61 0.60 -7.68
CA LEU A 305 -11.53 -0.05 -8.44
C LEU A 305 -12.00 -1.24 -9.28
N PHE A 306 -13.10 -1.88 -8.87
CA PHE A 306 -13.62 -3.11 -9.45
C PHE A 306 -14.90 -2.92 -10.25
N CYS A 307 -15.43 -1.69 -10.36
CA CYS A 307 -16.62 -1.39 -11.16
C CYS A 307 -16.27 -0.80 -12.53
N VAL A 308 -17.13 -1.03 -13.52
CA VAL A 308 -17.09 -0.27 -14.77
C VAL A 308 -17.62 1.13 -14.48
N GLY A 309 -16.75 2.15 -14.54
CA GLY A 309 -17.15 3.53 -14.28
C GLY A 309 -18.21 4.01 -15.27
N GLU A 310 -19.34 4.49 -14.75
CA GLU A 310 -20.37 5.17 -15.53
C GLU A 310 -19.83 6.54 -15.97
N THR A 311 -19.37 6.63 -17.22
CA THR A 311 -18.86 7.88 -17.80
C THR A 311 -19.97 8.76 -18.40
N SER A 312 -21.22 8.61 -17.97
CA SER A 312 -22.32 9.37 -18.55
C SER A 312 -23.35 9.78 -17.50
N ASP A 313 -23.26 11.05 -17.07
CA ASP A 313 -24.16 11.76 -16.14
C ASP A 313 -25.64 11.88 -16.62
N ALA A 314 -26.08 11.08 -17.60
CA ALA A 314 -27.34 11.31 -18.30
C ALA A 314 -28.50 10.39 -17.88
N ASP A 315 -28.27 9.25 -17.22
CA ASP A 315 -29.34 8.29 -16.92
C ASP A 315 -29.36 7.88 -15.44
N ALA A 316 -30.20 8.54 -14.65
CA ALA A 316 -30.47 8.19 -13.25
C ALA A 316 -31.13 6.79 -13.06
N ASP A 317 -31.52 6.15 -14.18
CA ASP A 317 -32.07 4.80 -14.23
C ASP A 317 -31.04 3.76 -14.75
N ALA A 318 -29.74 4.11 -14.84
CA ALA A 318 -28.71 3.17 -15.26
C ALA A 318 -28.63 1.95 -14.33
N ASP A 319 -28.46 0.78 -14.95
CA ASP A 319 -28.36 -0.53 -14.31
C ASP A 319 -27.27 -0.50 -13.22
N PRO A 320 -27.44 -1.17 -12.06
CA PRO A 320 -26.49 -1.07 -10.95
C PRO A 320 -25.11 -1.47 -11.44
N SER A 321 -24.10 -0.66 -11.11
CA SER A 321 -22.73 -0.83 -11.60
C SER A 321 -22.29 -2.29 -11.44
N THR A 322 -21.71 -2.87 -12.49
CA THR A 322 -21.32 -4.29 -12.50
C THR A 322 -19.83 -4.46 -12.26
N GLU A 323 -19.44 -5.59 -11.64
CA GLU A 323 -18.03 -5.99 -11.53
C GLU A 323 -17.40 -6.04 -12.93
N VAL A 324 -16.19 -5.49 -13.08
CA VAL A 324 -15.44 -5.58 -14.34
C VAL A 324 -15.20 -7.07 -14.66
N ALA A 325 -15.78 -7.57 -15.75
CA ALA A 325 -15.69 -9.00 -16.10
C ALA A 325 -14.23 -9.50 -16.22
N GLN A 326 -13.31 -8.63 -16.65
CA GLN A 326 -11.88 -8.93 -16.70
C GLN A 326 -11.29 -9.19 -15.31
N TRP A 327 -11.71 -8.44 -14.28
CA TRP A 327 -11.27 -8.66 -12.91
C TRP A 327 -11.69 -10.05 -12.42
N THR A 328 -12.94 -10.45 -12.65
CA THR A 328 -13.44 -11.78 -12.30
C THR A 328 -12.60 -12.88 -12.95
N GLN A 329 -12.30 -12.76 -14.26
CA GLN A 329 -11.47 -13.72 -14.99
C GLN A 329 -10.06 -13.82 -14.41
N ILE A 330 -9.42 -12.69 -14.10
CA ILE A 330 -8.08 -12.65 -13.51
C ILE A 330 -8.09 -13.25 -12.10
N ARG A 331 -9.08 -12.92 -11.27
CA ARG A 331 -9.26 -13.49 -9.93
C ARG A 331 -9.35 -15.02 -10.01
N LEU A 332 -10.19 -15.54 -10.91
CA LEU A 332 -10.35 -16.99 -11.12
C LEU A 332 -9.07 -17.65 -11.64
N LYS A 333 -8.35 -17.02 -12.57
CA LYS A 333 -7.05 -17.49 -13.08
C LYS A 333 -6.09 -17.74 -11.90
N TRP A 334 -5.90 -16.76 -11.03
CA TRP A 334 -4.99 -16.88 -9.89
C TRP A 334 -5.47 -17.87 -8.84
N MET A 335 -6.77 -17.89 -8.56
CA MET A 335 -7.34 -18.85 -7.60
C MET A 335 -7.29 -20.30 -8.11
N SER A 336 -7.39 -20.53 -9.42
CA SER A 336 -7.33 -21.88 -10.00
C SER A 336 -6.00 -22.61 -9.71
N GLU A 337 -4.93 -21.87 -9.39
CA GLU A 337 -3.65 -22.41 -8.91
C GLU A 337 -3.77 -23.19 -7.59
N PHE A 338 -4.89 -23.06 -6.87
CA PHE A 338 -5.20 -23.82 -5.65
C PHE A 338 -6.06 -25.08 -5.90
N THR A 339 -6.47 -25.38 -7.14
CA THR A 339 -7.32 -26.53 -7.46
C THR A 339 -6.68 -27.87 -7.10
N MET A 340 -7.27 -28.62 -6.16
CA MET A 340 -6.73 -29.88 -5.69
C MET A 340 -7.83 -30.93 -5.42
N PRO A 341 -7.52 -32.23 -5.44
CA PRO A 341 -8.47 -33.26 -5.03
C PRO A 341 -8.89 -33.05 -3.57
N ALA A 342 -10.18 -33.19 -3.26
CA ALA A 342 -10.73 -33.02 -1.91
C ALA A 342 -10.09 -33.92 -0.83
N HIS A 343 -9.49 -35.04 -1.26
CA HIS A 343 -8.85 -36.04 -0.40
C HIS A 343 -7.32 -36.03 -0.52
N ALA A 344 -6.71 -34.93 -0.95
CA ALA A 344 -5.26 -34.88 -1.04
C ALA A 344 -4.61 -34.98 0.35
N SER A 345 -3.51 -35.72 0.45
CA SER A 345 -2.74 -35.82 1.68
C SER A 345 -2.00 -34.52 2.01
N VAL A 346 -1.71 -34.30 3.29
CA VAL A 346 -0.91 -33.16 3.79
C VAL A 346 0.43 -33.04 3.05
N LEU A 347 1.07 -34.17 2.73
CA LEU A 347 2.31 -34.18 1.94
C LEU A 347 2.08 -33.63 0.52
N SER A 348 1.00 -34.06 -0.15
CA SER A 348 0.65 -33.56 -1.49
C SER A 348 0.42 -32.05 -1.49
N ILE A 349 -0.20 -31.54 -0.43
CA ILE A 349 -0.48 -30.12 -0.21
C ILE A 349 0.81 -29.32 -0.02
N ASN A 350 1.69 -29.77 0.87
CA ASN A 350 3.00 -29.14 1.05
C ASN A 350 3.80 -29.12 -0.27
N CYS A 351 3.83 -30.23 -1.00
CA CYS A 351 4.46 -30.28 -2.32
C CYS A 351 3.79 -29.32 -3.33
N ARG A 352 2.49 -29.07 -3.24
CA ARG A 352 1.81 -28.08 -4.06
C ARG A 352 2.25 -26.66 -3.68
N LEU A 353 2.22 -26.30 -2.40
CA LEU A 353 2.65 -24.99 -1.92
C LEU A 353 4.11 -24.70 -2.28
N ASP A 354 4.98 -25.71 -2.22
CA ASP A 354 6.38 -25.59 -2.64
C ASP A 354 6.53 -25.37 -4.15
N ARG A 355 5.72 -26.05 -4.97
CA ARG A 355 5.68 -25.80 -6.42
C ARG A 355 5.18 -24.39 -6.73
N LEU A 356 4.14 -23.93 -6.03
CA LEU A 356 3.62 -22.57 -6.20
C LEU A 356 4.65 -21.52 -5.81
N GLY A 357 5.34 -21.68 -4.67
CA GLY A 357 6.40 -20.76 -4.26
C GLY A 357 7.60 -20.73 -5.22
N LYS A 358 7.88 -21.83 -5.93
CA LYS A 358 8.89 -21.86 -7.01
C LYS A 358 8.39 -21.22 -8.31
N LYS A 359 7.13 -21.46 -8.66
CA LYS A 359 6.49 -20.93 -9.87
C LYS A 359 6.28 -19.41 -9.78
N TYR A 360 5.99 -18.92 -8.59
CA TYR A 360 5.74 -17.52 -8.28
C TYR A 360 6.68 -17.09 -7.14
N PRO A 361 7.92 -16.70 -7.45
CA PRO A 361 8.88 -16.25 -6.45
C PRO A 361 8.38 -15.00 -5.72
N LEU A 362 8.53 -14.99 -4.39
CA LEU A 362 8.07 -13.89 -3.53
C LEU A 362 8.87 -12.61 -3.76
N ASP A 363 10.18 -12.73 -3.95
CA ASP A 363 11.12 -11.63 -4.21
C ASP A 363 10.72 -10.84 -5.47
N LYS A 364 10.42 -11.56 -6.56
CA LYS A 364 9.94 -10.95 -7.81
C LYS A 364 8.60 -10.25 -7.62
N PHE A 365 7.66 -10.88 -6.92
CA PHE A 365 6.37 -10.26 -6.64
C PHE A 365 6.51 -8.96 -5.84
N GLU A 366 7.33 -8.96 -4.78
CA GLU A 366 7.55 -7.76 -3.97
C GLU A 366 8.27 -6.66 -4.78
N GLU A 367 9.16 -7.02 -5.72
CA GLU A 367 9.74 -6.08 -6.69
C GLU A 367 8.66 -5.45 -7.57
N ASP A 368 7.77 -6.26 -8.15
CA ASP A 368 6.69 -5.78 -9.02
C ASP A 368 5.75 -4.82 -8.26
N VAL A 369 5.44 -5.12 -6.98
CA VAL A 369 4.64 -4.24 -6.11
C VAL A 369 5.34 -2.91 -5.84
N VAL A 370 6.62 -2.95 -5.45
CA VAL A 370 7.38 -1.73 -5.16
C VAL A 370 7.57 -0.88 -6.41
N SER A 371 7.82 -1.50 -7.57
CA SER A 371 7.93 -0.83 -8.85
C SER A 371 6.62 -0.15 -9.25
N PHE A 372 5.49 -0.85 -9.12
CA PHE A 372 4.17 -0.28 -9.38
C PHE A 372 3.88 0.93 -8.49
N LEU A 373 4.10 0.80 -7.17
CA LEU A 373 3.86 1.89 -6.23
C LEU A 373 4.79 3.07 -6.42
N SER A 374 6.06 2.83 -6.78
CA SER A 374 7.02 3.90 -7.09
C SER A 374 6.56 4.70 -8.31
N GLY A 375 6.15 4.01 -9.39
CA GLY A 375 5.59 4.67 -10.57
C GLY A 375 4.34 5.47 -10.25
N ALA A 376 3.40 4.85 -9.52
CA ALA A 376 2.16 5.50 -9.11
C ALA A 376 2.40 6.74 -8.24
N TRP A 377 3.31 6.65 -7.27
CA TRP A 377 3.67 7.76 -6.38
C TRP A 377 4.36 8.90 -7.14
N VAL A 378 5.30 8.58 -8.05
CA VAL A 378 5.94 9.59 -8.91
C VAL A 378 4.92 10.33 -9.78
N HIS A 379 3.92 9.62 -10.31
CA HIS A 379 2.82 10.25 -11.05
C HIS A 379 1.91 11.09 -10.16
N ALA A 380 1.58 10.63 -8.95
CA ALA A 380 0.79 11.40 -7.99
C ALA A 380 1.50 12.69 -7.54
N CYS A 381 2.83 12.69 -7.48
CA CYS A 381 3.63 13.88 -7.19
C CYS A 381 3.81 14.86 -8.37
N GLN A 382 3.16 14.63 -9.52
CA GLN A 382 3.15 15.58 -10.63
C GLN A 382 2.22 16.77 -10.31
N ASP A 383 2.49 17.92 -10.95
CA ASP A 383 1.83 19.21 -10.63
C ASP A 383 0.31 19.20 -10.81
N GLU A 384 -0.23 18.32 -11.65
CA GLU A 384 -1.67 18.20 -11.93
C GLU A 384 -2.44 17.39 -10.88
N ALA A 385 -1.71 16.66 -10.02
CA ALA A 385 -2.25 15.76 -9.01
C ALA A 385 -2.08 16.36 -7.60
N PHE A 386 -1.07 15.92 -6.86
CA PHE A 386 -0.72 16.47 -5.55
C PHE A 386 0.44 17.46 -5.61
N GLY A 387 1.29 17.38 -6.65
CA GLY A 387 2.53 18.13 -6.71
C GLY A 387 3.59 17.60 -5.74
N LYS A 388 4.72 18.29 -5.67
CA LYS A 388 5.81 18.01 -4.73
C LYS A 388 5.80 19.00 -3.57
N PRO A 389 6.21 18.61 -2.35
CA PRO A 389 6.36 19.55 -1.25
C PRO A 389 7.30 20.71 -1.63
N VAL A 390 6.99 21.92 -1.17
CA VAL A 390 7.70 23.15 -1.56
C VAL A 390 9.21 23.05 -1.32
N LEU A 391 9.64 22.48 -0.19
CA LEU A 391 11.06 22.32 0.12
C LEU A 391 11.77 21.32 -0.81
N VAL A 392 11.06 20.32 -1.35
CA VAL A 392 11.59 19.41 -2.37
C VAL A 392 11.79 20.16 -3.68
N GLN A 393 10.84 21.01 -4.07
CA GLN A 393 10.97 21.83 -5.27
C GLN A 393 12.18 22.79 -5.15
N ILE A 394 12.36 23.40 -3.99
CA ILE A 394 13.53 24.25 -3.69
C ILE A 394 14.85 23.46 -3.79
N GLU A 395 14.90 22.24 -3.24
CA GLU A 395 16.06 21.34 -3.38
C GLU A 395 16.36 21.00 -4.84
N GLU A 396 15.31 20.82 -5.65
CA GLU A 396 15.40 20.58 -7.10
C GLU A 396 15.74 21.84 -7.92
N GLY A 397 15.76 23.01 -7.29
CA GLY A 397 16.16 24.27 -7.91
C GLY A 397 15.05 24.99 -8.68
N HIS A 398 13.77 24.76 -8.36
CA HIS A 398 12.65 25.47 -8.99
C HIS A 398 11.44 25.62 -8.06
N LEU A 399 10.57 26.63 -8.28
CA LEU A 399 9.30 26.80 -7.56
C LEU A 399 8.14 26.92 -8.54
N ARG A 400 7.53 25.79 -8.91
CA ARG A 400 6.54 25.75 -9.99
C ARG A 400 5.23 26.45 -9.61
N GLY A 401 4.83 26.37 -8.34
CA GLY A 401 3.60 27.00 -7.84
C GLY A 401 3.58 28.53 -7.91
N LEU A 402 4.75 29.18 -8.06
CA LEU A 402 4.85 30.63 -8.19
C LEU A 402 5.08 31.10 -9.63
N GLY A 403 5.13 30.18 -10.60
CA GLY A 403 5.47 30.50 -11.99
C GLY A 403 6.89 31.06 -12.16
N VAL A 404 7.76 30.89 -11.16
CA VAL A 404 9.14 31.39 -11.18
C VAL A 404 9.96 30.41 -12.01
N ASP A 405 10.45 30.89 -13.14
CA ASP A 405 11.33 30.11 -14.02
C ASP A 405 12.64 29.75 -13.28
N ALA A 406 13.28 28.65 -13.67
CA ALA A 406 14.52 28.17 -13.06
C ALA A 406 15.62 29.26 -13.05
N ALA A 407 15.66 30.11 -14.08
CA ALA A 407 16.59 31.24 -14.15
C ALA A 407 16.33 32.32 -13.09
N GLU A 408 15.06 32.67 -12.85
CA GLU A 408 14.66 33.65 -11.83
C GLU A 408 14.86 33.09 -10.42
N PHE A 409 14.60 31.79 -10.25
CA PHE A 409 14.85 31.11 -8.97
C PHE A 409 16.35 31.05 -8.67
N ASP A 410 17.19 30.79 -9.66
CA ASP A 410 18.65 30.84 -9.52
C ASP A 410 19.15 32.22 -9.11
N GLU A 411 18.62 33.28 -9.72
CA GLU A 411 18.94 34.66 -9.34
C GLU A 411 18.51 34.95 -7.88
N PHE A 412 17.31 34.48 -7.49
CA PHE A 412 16.85 34.56 -6.11
C PHE A 412 17.82 33.84 -5.16
N MET A 413 18.20 32.59 -5.46
CA MET A 413 19.11 31.78 -4.65
C MET A 413 20.50 32.41 -4.52
N ILE A 414 21.00 33.06 -5.57
CA ILE A 414 22.22 33.86 -5.53
C ILE A 414 22.04 35.06 -4.59
N ARG A 415 20.93 35.80 -4.74
CA ARG A 415 20.62 36.99 -3.93
C ARG A 415 20.47 36.69 -2.44
N VAL A 416 19.92 35.52 -2.08
CA VAL A 416 19.78 35.10 -0.68
C VAL A 416 21.01 34.33 -0.15
N GLY A 417 22.07 34.20 -0.96
CA GLY A 417 23.33 33.57 -0.55
C GLY A 417 23.28 32.04 -0.42
N LEU A 418 22.24 31.41 -0.96
CA LEU A 418 22.09 29.94 -0.97
C LEU A 418 22.80 29.29 -2.17
N LYS A 419 23.05 30.05 -3.24
CA LYS A 419 23.84 29.62 -4.41
C LYS A 419 25.01 30.57 -4.62
N LYS A 420 26.21 30.05 -4.91
CA LYS A 420 27.34 30.89 -5.31
C LYS A 420 27.08 31.40 -6.72
N ASP A 421 27.27 32.69 -6.94
CA ASP A 421 27.25 33.26 -8.28
C ASP A 421 28.40 32.64 -9.08
N CYS A 422 28.07 31.83 -10.08
CA CYS A 422 29.06 31.23 -10.97
C CYS A 422 29.55 32.21 -12.03
N ARG A 423 28.94 33.41 -12.13
CA ARG A 423 29.54 34.52 -12.85
C ARG A 423 30.58 35.11 -11.89
N PRO A 424 31.89 34.91 -12.11
CA PRO A 424 32.86 35.72 -11.41
C PRO A 424 32.51 37.15 -11.76
N VAL A 425 32.06 37.93 -10.76
CA VAL A 425 32.10 39.37 -10.86
C VAL A 425 33.57 39.67 -11.07
N ASP A 426 33.96 39.92 -12.32
CA ASP A 426 35.29 40.39 -12.64
C ASP A 426 35.38 41.75 -11.97
N VAL A 427 35.94 41.75 -10.76
CA VAL A 427 36.06 42.91 -9.89
C VAL A 427 36.77 44.03 -10.66
N GLU A 428 37.60 43.67 -11.64
CA GLU A 428 38.30 44.60 -12.51
C GLU A 428 37.36 45.29 -13.53
N VAL A 429 36.34 44.60 -14.04
CA VAL A 429 35.33 45.18 -14.94
C VAL A 429 34.41 46.13 -14.17
N VAL A 430 33.99 45.75 -12.96
CA VAL A 430 33.18 46.64 -12.09
C VAL A 430 34.00 47.86 -11.66
N ARG A 431 35.28 47.67 -11.36
CA ARG A 431 36.20 48.76 -11.03
C ARG A 431 36.42 49.71 -12.22
N GLN A 432 36.65 49.18 -13.43
CA GLN A 432 36.80 49.99 -14.64
C GLN A 432 35.53 50.77 -14.98
N ALA A 433 34.34 50.19 -14.77
CA ALA A 433 33.07 50.88 -14.99
C ALA A 433 32.84 52.02 -13.99
N VAL A 434 33.26 51.86 -12.73
CA VAL A 434 33.22 52.94 -11.72
C VAL A 434 34.22 54.04 -12.04
N GLU A 435 35.44 53.70 -12.44
CA GLU A 435 36.47 54.67 -12.83
C GLU A 435 36.08 55.48 -14.08
N LEU A 436 35.41 54.85 -15.06
CA LEU A 436 34.89 55.53 -16.27
C LEU A 436 33.72 56.48 -15.98
N ASN A 437 32.81 56.11 -15.08
CA ASN A 437 31.67 56.99 -14.73
C ASN A 437 32.11 58.24 -13.96
N VAL A 438 33.10 58.12 -13.06
CA VAL A 438 33.66 59.27 -12.31
C VAL A 438 34.33 60.29 -13.24
N ALA A 439 34.95 59.83 -14.33
CA ALA A 439 35.57 60.71 -15.32
C ALA A 439 34.57 61.51 -16.17
N SER A 440 33.33 61.02 -16.31
CA SER A 440 32.31 61.64 -17.18
C SER A 440 31.48 62.75 -16.53
N THR A 441 31.41 62.79 -15.19
CA THR A 441 30.65 63.79 -14.43
C THR A 441 31.45 65.04 -14.02
N GLY A 442 32.71 65.13 -14.45
CA GLY A 442 33.62 66.24 -14.12
C GLY A 442 33.94 67.22 -15.25
N GLY A 443 33.19 67.19 -16.35
CA GLY A 443 33.39 68.05 -17.53
C GLY A 443 32.48 69.27 -17.58
#